data_AF-A0A7H9DRM9-F1
#
_entry.id   AF-A0A7H9DRM9-F1
#
_cell.length_a   1.000
_cell.length_b   1.000
_cell.length_c   1.000
_cell.angle_alpha   90.00
_cell.angle_beta   90.00
_cell.angle_gamma   90.00
#
_symmetry.space_group_name_H-M   'P 1'
#
loop_
_entity.id
_entity.type
_entity.pdbx_description
1 polymer ?
#
loop_
_entity_poly.entity_id
_entity_poly.type
_entity_poly.pdbx_seq_one_letter_code
_entity_poly.pdbx_strand_id
1 'polypeptide(L)'
;MIINNTTENKKTKLEIHYYFSDGSHSIDAEVYLSNLKNVLDIIKTISSTFKIIHKIEIEPAKEGGFETYITVIEESVKAFPYLSETLTGCASFLLANPAKKLFDNFFKTKIEKESDQIDFEIKKLELEEKNIDVENKKLELEKRKEDLLLNTKKIKEKSNNLQDNLKIITSRSNFYKEVNKIKKVKKIGFNNFINNESNNEEQIVKKELFKNFIVDTPELNSIIDKQAEIEIISPVLDKDKPYKWKGKLNGKDITINMKSNIFKSEVQSGRIKFKKGSKFICNLEIKRKYDANGNIKVTSYDLLNVWKYISGKKEVIIEDL
;
A
#
# COMPACT_ATOMS: atom_id res chain seq x y z
N MET A 1 21.52 35.94 2.28
CA MET A 1 20.06 35.95 2.05
C MET A 1 19.47 35.06 3.12
N ILE A 2 18.74 35.64 4.08
CA ILE A 2 18.14 34.92 5.21
C ILE A 2 17.02 34.06 4.64
N ILE A 3 17.10 32.73 4.77
CA ILE A 3 15.97 31.86 4.46
C ILE A 3 14.96 32.07 5.58
N ASN A 4 13.95 32.90 5.32
CA ASN A 4 12.81 33.03 6.20
C ASN A 4 12.13 31.66 6.33
N ASN A 5 12.16 31.09 7.53
CA ASN A 5 11.29 29.99 7.96
C ASN A 5 9.85 30.50 8.14
N THR A 6 9.29 31.18 7.14
CA THR A 6 7.84 31.29 7.00
C THR A 6 7.36 29.96 6.44
N THR A 7 6.83 29.10 7.30
CA THR A 7 6.00 27.95 6.91
C THR A 7 4.73 28.46 6.23
N GLU A 8 4.85 28.94 5.00
CA GLU A 8 3.70 28.90 4.09
C GLU A 8 3.40 27.44 3.83
N ASN A 9 2.15 27.04 4.08
CA ASN A 9 1.67 25.70 3.75
C ASN A 9 1.85 25.48 2.25
N LYS A 10 2.88 24.72 1.87
CA LYS A 10 3.19 24.45 0.47
C LYS A 10 2.05 23.64 -0.14
N LYS A 11 1.32 24.26 -1.08
CA LYS A 11 0.19 23.64 -1.77
C LYS A 11 0.70 22.92 -3.01
N THR A 12 0.51 21.61 -3.08
CA THR A 12 0.82 20.81 -4.27
C THR A 12 -0.44 20.18 -4.85
N LYS A 13 -0.46 19.96 -6.16
CA LYS A 13 -1.62 19.40 -6.87
C LYS A 13 -1.22 18.18 -7.68
N LEU A 14 -2.03 17.13 -7.63
CA LEU A 14 -2.02 16.04 -8.60
C LEU A 14 -3.12 16.31 -9.63
N GLU A 15 -2.76 16.41 -10.89
CA GLU A 15 -3.70 16.49 -12.00
C GLU A 15 -3.88 15.12 -12.64
N ILE A 16 -5.13 14.78 -12.94
CA ILE A 16 -5.50 13.62 -13.75
C ILE A 16 -6.28 14.14 -14.95
N HIS A 17 -5.76 13.91 -16.15
CA HIS A 17 -6.36 14.37 -17.39
C HIS A 17 -6.84 13.16 -18.21
N TYR A 18 -8.17 13.05 -18.40
CA TYR A 18 -8.80 12.09 -19.30
C TYR A 18 -8.92 12.68 -20.72
N TYR A 19 -8.12 12.18 -21.65
CA TYR A 19 -8.17 12.63 -23.06
C TYR A 19 -9.17 11.79 -23.85
N PHE A 20 -10.13 12.45 -24.50
CA PHE A 20 -11.22 11.79 -25.23
C PHE A 20 -11.04 11.79 -26.75
N SER A 21 -11.72 10.85 -27.42
CA SER A 21 -11.71 10.71 -28.87
C SER A 21 -12.76 11.53 -29.61
N ASP A 22 -13.81 11.94 -28.91
CA ASP A 22 -15.09 12.40 -29.47
C ASP A 22 -15.43 13.87 -29.14
N GLY A 23 -14.45 14.64 -28.64
CA GLY A 23 -14.64 16.05 -28.26
C GLY A 23 -15.59 16.27 -27.08
N SER A 24 -16.09 15.21 -26.44
CA SER A 24 -16.94 15.33 -25.26
C SER A 24 -16.12 15.76 -24.04
N HIS A 25 -16.77 16.38 -23.05
CA HIS A 25 -16.15 16.82 -21.79
C HIS A 25 -16.81 16.16 -20.57
N SER A 26 -17.30 14.93 -20.73
CA SER A 26 -18.06 14.22 -19.70
C SER A 26 -17.49 12.83 -19.41
N ILE A 27 -17.70 12.34 -18.20
CA ILE A 27 -17.40 10.97 -17.80
C ILE A 27 -18.58 10.45 -16.97
N ASP A 28 -18.79 9.13 -16.99
CA ASP A 28 -19.76 8.51 -16.08
C ASP A 28 -19.39 8.80 -14.62
N ALA A 29 -20.37 9.24 -13.83
CA ALA A 29 -20.14 9.71 -12.47
C ALA A 29 -19.69 8.58 -11.53
N GLU A 30 -20.23 7.36 -11.67
CA GLU A 30 -19.83 6.22 -10.84
C GLU A 30 -18.40 5.80 -11.17
N VAL A 31 -18.05 5.77 -12.45
CA VAL A 31 -16.69 5.48 -12.90
C VAL A 31 -15.72 6.54 -12.38
N TYR A 32 -16.09 7.83 -12.46
CA TYR A 32 -15.27 8.91 -11.92
C TYR A 32 -15.05 8.78 -10.42
N LEU A 33 -16.11 8.57 -9.63
CA LEU A 33 -16.03 8.41 -8.18
C LEU A 33 -15.19 7.18 -7.79
N SER A 34 -15.35 6.07 -8.50
CA SER A 34 -14.55 4.85 -8.29
C SER A 34 -13.06 5.09 -8.56
N ASN A 35 -12.73 5.76 -9.67
CA ASN A 35 -11.35 6.10 -10.02
C ASN A 35 -10.72 7.07 -9.03
N LEU A 36 -11.47 8.11 -8.63
CA LEU A 36 -11.04 9.05 -7.62
C LEU A 36 -10.74 8.34 -6.29
N LYS A 37 -11.60 7.40 -5.86
CA LYS A 37 -11.34 6.59 -4.66
C LYS A 37 -10.02 5.81 -4.79
N ASN A 38 -9.77 5.17 -5.93
CA ASN A 38 -8.53 4.42 -6.15
C ASN A 38 -7.29 5.32 -6.08
N VAL A 39 -7.36 6.54 -6.62
CA VAL A 39 -6.27 7.52 -6.53
C VAL A 39 -6.07 7.97 -5.07
N LEU A 40 -7.15 8.24 -4.34
CA LEU A 40 -7.09 8.60 -2.92
C LEU A 40 -6.48 7.47 -2.07
N ASP A 41 -6.78 6.21 -2.39
CA ASP A 41 -6.19 5.06 -1.70
C ASP A 41 -4.66 4.98 -1.93
N ILE A 42 -4.17 5.32 -3.12
CA ILE A 42 -2.73 5.44 -3.41
C ILE A 42 -2.11 6.57 -2.58
N ILE A 43 -2.69 7.77 -2.65
CA ILE A 43 -2.20 8.95 -1.90
C ILE A 43 -2.14 8.64 -0.41
N LYS A 44 -3.22 8.12 0.19
CA LYS A 44 -3.28 7.76 1.63
C LYS A 44 -2.24 6.71 2.01
N THR A 45 -1.95 5.76 1.12
CA THR A 45 -0.93 4.74 1.36
C THR A 45 0.47 5.37 1.41
N ILE A 46 0.80 6.24 0.45
CA ILE A 46 2.08 6.97 0.44
C ILE A 46 2.19 7.86 1.69
N SER A 47 1.14 8.63 1.99
CA SER A 47 1.09 9.50 3.18
C SER A 47 1.33 8.73 4.47
N SER A 48 0.73 7.54 4.61
CA SER A 48 0.91 6.69 5.79
C SER A 48 2.35 6.16 5.90
N THR A 49 2.96 5.75 4.79
CA THR A 49 4.36 5.28 4.74
C THR A 49 5.35 6.39 5.13
N PHE A 50 5.09 7.61 4.69
CA PHE A 50 5.94 8.76 4.99
C PHE A 50 5.53 9.55 6.25
N LYS A 51 4.41 9.17 6.89
CA LYS A 51 3.80 9.87 8.05
C LYS A 51 3.49 11.35 7.76
N ILE A 52 2.95 11.61 6.56
CA ILE A 52 2.57 12.95 6.10
C ILE A 52 1.14 13.25 6.54
N ILE A 53 0.96 14.30 7.32
CA ILE A 53 -0.36 14.87 7.63
C ILE A 53 -0.77 15.74 6.46
N HIS A 54 -1.97 15.49 5.91
CA HIS A 54 -2.42 16.15 4.70
C HIS A 54 -3.92 16.39 4.70
N LYS A 55 -4.34 17.54 4.16
CA LYS A 55 -5.71 17.79 3.71
C LYS A 55 -5.82 17.51 2.21
N ILE A 56 -6.89 16.85 1.79
CA ILE A 56 -7.18 16.56 0.37
C ILE A 56 -8.42 17.33 -0.07
N GLU A 57 -8.30 18.07 -1.17
CA GLU A 57 -9.41 18.81 -1.79
C GLU A 57 -9.46 18.56 -3.29
N ILE A 58 -10.65 18.67 -3.89
CA ILE A 58 -10.87 18.59 -5.34
C ILE A 58 -11.16 19.98 -5.87
N GLU A 59 -10.45 20.41 -6.91
CA GLU A 59 -10.76 21.67 -7.62
C GLU A 59 -11.69 21.38 -8.83
N PRO A 60 -12.49 22.37 -9.27
CA PRO A 60 -13.32 22.22 -10.46
C PRO A 60 -12.49 21.89 -11.71
N ALA A 61 -13.08 21.12 -12.63
CA ALA A 61 -12.48 20.80 -13.92
C ALA A 61 -12.32 22.06 -14.78
N LYS A 62 -11.25 22.15 -15.57
CA LYS A 62 -11.02 23.22 -16.56
C LYS A 62 -11.30 22.71 -17.98
N GLU A 63 -11.31 23.62 -18.97
CA GLU A 63 -11.58 23.28 -20.37
C GLU A 63 -10.41 22.52 -21.03
N GLY A 64 -10.70 21.57 -21.92
CA GLY A 64 -9.68 20.82 -22.66
C GLY A 64 -9.69 19.29 -22.48
N GLY A 65 -10.72 18.72 -21.84
CA GLY A 65 -10.84 17.28 -21.58
C GLY A 65 -11.79 17.06 -20.40
N PHE A 66 -11.56 16.04 -19.58
CA PHE A 66 -12.04 16.01 -18.19
C PHE A 66 -10.81 15.99 -17.28
N GLU A 67 -10.65 17.04 -16.47
CA GLU A 67 -9.50 17.23 -15.58
C GLU A 67 -9.93 17.18 -14.11
N THR A 68 -9.07 16.63 -13.26
CA THR A 68 -9.28 16.59 -11.82
C THR A 68 -8.01 16.98 -11.10
N TYR A 69 -8.10 18.00 -10.26
CA TYR A 69 -6.99 18.43 -9.41
C TYR A 69 -7.22 17.99 -7.97
N ILE A 70 -6.32 17.17 -7.46
CA ILE A 70 -6.28 16.77 -6.06
C ILE A 70 -5.21 17.60 -5.36
N THR A 71 -5.66 18.54 -4.53
CA THR A 71 -4.77 19.37 -3.73
C THR A 71 -4.35 18.63 -2.47
N VAL A 72 -3.05 18.63 -2.17
CA VAL A 72 -2.47 18.17 -0.90
C VAL A 72 -1.88 19.37 -0.16
N ILE A 73 -2.34 19.59 1.07
CA ILE A 73 -1.84 20.63 1.99
C ILE A 73 -1.15 19.94 3.16
N GLU A 74 0.14 20.20 3.36
CA GLU A 74 0.97 19.60 4.41
C GLU A 74 0.87 20.40 5.73
N GLU A 75 0.62 19.71 6.85
CA GLU A 75 0.38 20.37 8.17
C GLU A 75 1.57 20.26 9.15
N SER A 76 2.58 19.41 8.90
CA SER A 76 3.76 19.34 9.77
C SER A 76 5.01 18.81 9.06
N VAL A 77 6.11 19.55 9.15
CA VAL A 77 7.43 19.14 8.67
C VAL A 77 8.32 18.84 9.87
N LYS A 78 8.61 17.56 10.15
CA LYS A 78 9.67 17.22 11.12
C LYS A 78 10.65 16.15 10.64
N ALA A 79 10.71 15.85 9.34
CA ALA A 79 11.72 14.93 8.84
C ALA A 79 12.32 15.32 7.48
N PHE A 80 11.57 15.93 6.56
CA PHE A 80 12.05 16.23 5.20
C PHE A 80 11.38 17.47 4.59
N PRO A 81 12.14 18.47 4.09
CA PRO A 81 11.58 19.68 3.49
C PRO A 81 10.89 19.47 2.10
N TYR A 82 10.89 18.25 1.55
CA TYR A 82 10.36 17.94 0.20
C TYR A 82 9.14 16.98 0.17
N LEU A 83 8.48 16.71 1.30
CA LEU A 83 7.47 15.64 1.43
C LEU A 83 6.15 15.89 0.66
N SER A 84 5.64 17.12 0.58
CA SER A 84 4.43 17.44 -0.19
C SER A 84 4.61 17.28 -1.70
N GLU A 85 5.72 17.78 -2.25
CA GLU A 85 6.11 17.56 -3.65
C GLU A 85 6.33 16.06 -3.95
N THR A 86 6.82 15.35 -2.93
CA THR A 86 7.01 13.91 -2.97
C THR A 86 5.68 13.18 -3.10
N LEU A 87 4.64 13.58 -2.35
CA LEU A 87 3.38 12.84 -2.32
C LEU A 87 2.67 12.85 -3.68
N THR A 88 2.45 14.04 -4.24
CA THR A 88 1.77 14.20 -5.53
C THR A 88 2.62 13.62 -6.67
N GLY A 89 3.93 13.87 -6.67
CA GLY A 89 4.85 13.28 -7.65
C GLY A 89 4.91 11.74 -7.60
N CYS A 90 5.01 11.17 -6.41
CA CYS A 90 4.97 9.71 -6.23
C CYS A 90 3.64 9.12 -6.69
N ALA A 91 2.51 9.78 -6.40
CA ALA A 91 1.20 9.35 -6.87
C ALA A 91 1.11 9.38 -8.41
N SER A 92 1.51 10.49 -9.05
CA SER A 92 1.56 10.61 -10.52
C SER A 92 2.40 9.48 -11.14
N PHE A 93 3.59 9.24 -10.58
CA PHE A 93 4.49 8.20 -11.09
C PHE A 93 3.95 6.80 -10.90
N LEU A 94 3.46 6.48 -9.71
CA LEU A 94 2.90 5.16 -9.42
C LEU A 94 1.67 4.89 -10.28
N LEU A 95 0.85 5.90 -10.57
CA LEU A 95 -0.28 5.77 -11.49
C LEU A 95 0.17 5.51 -12.94
N ALA A 96 1.23 6.19 -13.39
CA ALA A 96 1.69 6.12 -14.78
C ALA A 96 2.67 4.98 -15.10
N ASN A 97 3.37 4.45 -14.09
CA ASN A 97 4.48 3.51 -14.29
C ASN A 97 4.38 2.28 -13.39
N PRO A 98 4.72 1.07 -13.89
CA PRO A 98 4.97 -0.06 -13.01
C PRO A 98 6.10 0.32 -12.06
N ALA A 99 5.90 0.11 -10.76
CA ALA A 99 6.46 0.95 -9.70
C ALA A 99 7.99 0.92 -9.49
N LYS A 100 8.76 0.28 -10.38
CA LYS A 100 10.22 0.23 -10.31
C LYS A 100 10.81 1.65 -10.46
N LYS A 101 11.83 1.97 -9.66
CA LYS A 101 12.62 3.22 -9.72
C LYS A 101 11.95 4.49 -9.17
N LEU A 102 10.97 4.37 -8.26
CA LEU A 102 10.36 5.54 -7.59
C LEU A 102 11.43 6.46 -6.95
N PHE A 103 12.42 5.87 -6.28
CA PHE A 103 13.52 6.60 -5.67
C PHE A 103 14.32 7.40 -6.70
N ASP A 104 14.76 6.74 -7.76
CA ASP A 104 15.64 7.33 -8.77
C ASP A 104 14.96 8.48 -9.51
N ASN A 105 13.65 8.38 -9.72
CA ASN A 105 12.91 9.36 -10.51
C ASN A 105 12.48 10.61 -9.72
N PHE A 106 12.28 10.51 -8.40
CA PHE A 106 11.74 11.63 -7.61
C PHE A 106 12.67 12.19 -6.55
N PHE A 107 13.48 11.32 -5.93
CA PHE A 107 14.24 11.69 -4.75
C PHE A 107 15.72 11.91 -5.07
N LYS A 108 16.29 11.08 -5.95
CA LYS A 108 17.73 11.04 -6.21
C LYS A 108 18.29 12.41 -6.57
N THR A 109 17.74 13.07 -7.59
CA THR A 109 18.26 14.36 -8.08
C THR A 109 18.14 15.50 -7.05
N LYS A 110 17.07 15.50 -6.25
CA LYS A 110 16.88 16.53 -5.19
C LYS A 110 17.87 16.34 -4.05
N ILE A 111 18.07 15.09 -3.63
CA ILE A 111 19.03 14.72 -2.59
C ILE A 111 20.47 15.00 -3.05
N GLU A 112 20.80 14.68 -4.30
CA GLU A 112 22.11 14.98 -4.90
C GLU A 112 22.37 16.49 -4.91
N LYS A 113 21.41 17.31 -5.35
CA LYS A 113 21.55 18.77 -5.33
C LYS A 113 21.78 19.33 -3.93
N GLU A 114 21.06 18.83 -2.92
CA GLU A 114 21.27 19.30 -1.53
C GLU A 114 22.63 18.85 -0.99
N SER A 115 23.06 17.63 -1.29
CA SER A 115 24.39 17.14 -0.91
C SER A 115 25.50 17.99 -1.55
N ASP A 116 25.38 18.29 -2.84
CA ASP A 116 26.35 19.10 -3.58
C ASP A 116 26.42 20.53 -3.02
N GLN A 117 25.27 21.10 -2.62
CA GLN A 117 25.22 22.43 -1.99
C GLN A 117 25.94 22.44 -0.63
N ILE A 118 25.70 21.43 0.21
CA ILE A 118 26.40 21.31 1.51
C ILE A 118 27.91 21.19 1.29
N ASP A 119 28.33 20.36 0.32
CA ASP A 119 29.74 20.17 0.00
C ASP A 119 30.41 21.43 -0.54
N PHE A 120 29.69 22.21 -1.33
CA PHE A 120 30.16 23.51 -1.79
C PHE A 120 30.33 24.51 -0.64
N GLU A 121 29.37 24.57 0.29
CA GLU A 121 29.43 25.45 1.45
C GLU A 121 30.57 25.08 2.40
N ILE A 122 30.80 23.78 2.65
CA ILE A 122 31.94 23.30 3.44
C ILE A 122 33.26 23.71 2.79
N LYS A 123 33.44 23.48 1.49
CA LYS A 123 34.66 23.87 0.76
C LYS A 123 34.92 25.38 0.81
N LYS A 124 33.86 26.19 0.78
CA LYS A 124 34.00 27.64 0.91
C LYS A 124 34.53 28.03 2.30
N LEU A 125 34.00 27.43 3.36
CA LEU A 125 34.46 27.68 4.74
C LEU A 125 35.91 27.22 4.97
N GLU A 126 36.38 26.19 4.27
CA GLU A 126 37.78 25.73 4.34
C GLU A 126 38.78 26.75 3.78
N LEU A 127 38.33 27.69 2.95
CA LEU A 127 39.15 28.78 2.41
C LEU A 127 39.09 30.05 3.26
N GLU A 128 38.20 30.11 4.25
CA GLU A 128 38.07 31.25 5.17
C GLU A 128 39.12 31.16 6.31
N GLU A 129 39.44 32.30 6.92
CA GLU A 129 40.37 32.34 8.05
C GLU A 129 39.81 31.53 9.24
N LYS A 130 40.62 30.61 9.77
CA LYS A 130 40.18 29.69 10.81
C LYS A 130 39.86 30.45 12.10
N ASN A 131 38.58 30.44 12.48
CA ASN A 131 38.09 30.93 13.76
C ASN A 131 36.97 30.02 14.29
N ILE A 132 36.56 30.24 15.53
CA ILE A 132 35.58 29.40 16.22
C ILE A 132 34.22 29.39 15.51
N ASP A 133 33.80 30.52 14.93
CA ASP A 133 32.51 30.62 14.24
C ASP A 133 32.50 29.83 12.92
N VAL A 134 33.60 29.86 12.17
CA VAL A 134 33.80 29.07 10.94
C VAL A 134 33.79 27.57 11.26
N GLU A 135 34.50 27.15 12.31
CA GLU A 135 34.55 25.75 12.74
C GLU A 135 33.17 25.24 13.19
N ASN A 136 32.43 26.06 13.95
CA ASN A 136 31.08 25.72 14.40
C ASN A 136 30.11 25.54 13.21
N LYS A 137 30.17 26.44 12.22
CA LYS A 137 29.35 26.32 10.99
C LYS A 137 29.71 25.09 10.18
N LYS A 138 31.00 24.77 10.07
CA LYS A 138 31.46 23.56 9.37
C LYS A 138 30.90 22.30 10.06
N LEU A 139 31.00 22.23 11.38
CA LEU A 139 30.45 21.12 12.17
C LEU A 139 28.93 20.97 12.01
N GLU A 140 28.19 22.09 11.92
CA GLU A 140 26.75 22.06 11.66
C GLU A 140 26.41 21.51 10.27
N LEU A 141 27.16 21.92 9.23
CA LEU A 141 27.00 21.41 7.87
C LEU A 141 27.37 19.92 7.75
N GLU A 142 28.43 19.49 8.44
CA GLU A 142 28.82 18.07 8.50
C GLU A 142 27.72 17.22 9.15
N LYS A 143 27.17 17.66 10.29
CA LYS A 143 26.01 17.00 10.91
C LYS A 143 24.80 16.95 9.97
N ARG A 144 24.51 18.05 9.29
CA ARG A 144 23.42 18.10 8.29
C ARG A 144 23.65 17.10 7.16
N LYS A 145 24.89 16.92 6.71
CA LYS A 145 25.26 15.94 5.67
C LYS A 145 25.05 14.50 6.16
N GLU A 146 25.44 14.19 7.40
CA GLU A 146 25.21 12.89 8.01
C GLU A 146 23.70 12.57 8.13
N ASP A 147 22.92 13.54 8.58
CA ASP A 147 21.46 13.43 8.67
C ASP A 147 20.85 13.18 7.29
N LEU A 148 21.27 13.93 6.26
CA LEU A 148 20.83 13.75 4.87
C LEU A 148 21.12 12.32 4.37
N LEU A 149 22.31 11.78 4.67
CA LEU A 149 22.69 10.43 4.27
C LEU A 149 21.84 9.35 4.95
N LEU A 150 21.66 9.44 6.27
CA LEU A 150 20.82 8.51 7.05
C LEU A 150 19.38 8.51 6.52
N ASN A 151 18.88 9.70 6.23
CA ASN A 151 17.55 9.90 5.74
C ASN A 151 17.35 9.39 4.30
N THR A 152 18.34 9.58 3.44
CA THR A 152 18.35 9.05 2.08
C THR A 152 18.15 7.54 2.08
N LYS A 153 18.82 6.81 2.98
CA LYS A 153 18.64 5.36 3.16
C LYS A 153 17.19 5.02 3.53
N LYS A 154 16.63 5.70 4.53
CA LYS A 154 15.23 5.51 4.96
C LYS A 154 14.23 5.80 3.84
N ILE A 155 14.45 6.86 3.06
CA ILE A 155 13.60 7.21 1.92
C ILE A 155 13.67 6.14 0.84
N LYS A 156 14.87 5.63 0.53
CA LYS A 156 15.05 4.57 -0.46
C LYS A 156 14.34 3.28 -0.04
N GLU A 157 14.47 2.88 1.21
CA GLU A 157 13.75 1.72 1.79
C GLU A 157 12.24 1.89 1.70
N LYS A 158 11.71 3.04 2.16
CA LYS A 158 10.28 3.35 2.05
C LYS A 158 9.81 3.36 0.60
N SER A 159 10.60 3.93 -0.30
CA SER A 159 10.29 3.99 -1.73
C SER A 159 10.19 2.60 -2.33
N ASN A 160 11.13 1.70 -2.00
CA ASN A 160 11.10 0.30 -2.43
C ASN A 160 9.86 -0.43 -1.89
N ASN A 161 9.53 -0.23 -0.61
CA ASN A 161 8.34 -0.83 0.01
C ASN A 161 7.03 -0.37 -0.64
N LEU A 162 6.98 0.85 -1.19
CA LEU A 162 5.83 1.34 -1.94
C LEU A 162 5.71 0.69 -3.33
N GLN A 163 6.82 0.25 -3.93
CA GLN A 163 6.80 -0.37 -5.26
C GLN A 163 6.06 -1.70 -5.26
N ASP A 164 6.29 -2.48 -4.21
CA ASP A 164 5.67 -3.78 -4.00
C ASP A 164 4.43 -3.70 -3.12
N ASN A 165 3.94 -2.48 -2.84
CA ASN A 165 2.78 -2.31 -1.99
C ASN A 165 1.50 -2.76 -2.71
N LEU A 166 0.92 -3.84 -2.22
CA LEU A 166 -0.22 -4.49 -2.86
C LEU A 166 -1.49 -3.63 -2.85
N LYS A 167 -1.64 -2.69 -1.91
CA LYS A 167 -2.74 -1.71 -1.93
C LYS A 167 -2.58 -0.72 -3.07
N ILE A 168 -1.36 -0.24 -3.33
CA ILE A 168 -1.06 0.62 -4.50
C ILE A 168 -1.28 -0.16 -5.79
N ILE A 169 -0.76 -1.39 -5.88
CA ILE A 169 -0.92 -2.25 -7.06
C ILE A 169 -2.40 -2.51 -7.36
N THR A 170 -3.18 -2.86 -6.33
CA THR A 170 -4.62 -3.15 -6.47
C THR A 170 -5.41 -1.90 -6.85
N SER A 171 -5.14 -0.77 -6.20
CA SER A 171 -5.83 0.50 -6.49
C SER A 171 -5.55 0.97 -7.92
N ARG A 172 -4.30 0.87 -8.38
CA ARG A 172 -3.92 1.16 -9.77
C ARG A 172 -4.58 0.21 -10.76
N SER A 173 -4.59 -1.08 -10.47
CA SER A 173 -5.27 -2.09 -11.28
C SER A 173 -6.75 -1.77 -11.44
N ASN A 174 -7.44 -1.43 -10.35
CA ASN A 174 -8.84 -1.05 -10.38
C ASN A 174 -9.09 0.24 -11.15
N PHE A 175 -8.24 1.26 -10.98
CA PHE A 175 -8.30 2.48 -11.77
C PHE A 175 -8.30 2.17 -13.28
N TYR A 176 -7.32 1.39 -13.74
CA TYR A 176 -7.26 1.04 -15.16
C TYR A 176 -8.37 0.07 -15.60
N LYS A 177 -8.87 -0.82 -14.74
CA LYS A 177 -10.06 -1.65 -15.03
C LYS A 177 -11.28 -0.80 -15.34
N GLU A 178 -11.55 0.23 -14.54
CA GLU A 178 -12.71 1.10 -14.73
C GLU A 178 -12.55 2.04 -15.94
N VAL A 179 -11.41 2.73 -16.06
CA VAL A 179 -11.15 3.62 -17.21
C VAL A 179 -11.16 2.87 -18.54
N ASN A 180 -10.68 1.62 -18.57
CA ASN A 180 -10.64 0.82 -19.79
C ASN A 180 -12.05 0.48 -20.34
N LYS A 181 -13.10 0.50 -19.50
CA LYS A 181 -14.50 0.34 -19.93
C LYS A 181 -14.98 1.53 -20.77
N ILE A 182 -14.37 2.71 -20.59
CA ILE A 182 -14.78 3.95 -21.25
C ILE A 182 -14.20 3.97 -22.67
N LYS A 183 -15.01 3.69 -23.68
CA LYS A 183 -14.56 3.59 -25.09
C LYS A 183 -13.86 4.86 -25.57
N LYS A 184 -14.39 6.03 -25.25
CA LYS A 184 -13.87 7.33 -25.72
C LYS A 184 -12.54 7.76 -25.13
N VAL A 185 -12.06 7.18 -24.02
CA VAL A 185 -10.73 7.53 -23.46
C VAL A 185 -9.62 7.01 -24.37
N LYS A 186 -8.73 7.90 -24.84
CA LYS A 186 -7.55 7.59 -25.67
C LYS A 186 -6.26 7.45 -24.86
N LYS A 187 -6.09 8.28 -23.83
CA LYS A 187 -4.94 8.29 -22.93
C LYS A 187 -5.32 8.96 -21.62
N ILE A 188 -4.59 8.65 -20.55
CA ILE A 188 -4.63 9.38 -19.28
C ILE A 188 -3.30 10.09 -19.10
N GLY A 189 -3.36 11.36 -18.72
CA GLY A 189 -2.22 12.13 -18.27
C GLY A 189 -2.22 12.30 -16.76
N PHE A 190 -1.03 12.25 -16.17
CA PHE A 190 -0.81 12.55 -14.76
C PHE A 190 0.26 13.62 -14.64
N ASN A 191 -0.05 14.69 -13.93
CA ASN A 191 0.90 15.77 -13.71
C ASN A 191 0.92 16.17 -12.22
N ASN A 192 2.01 16.81 -11.79
CA ASN A 192 2.13 17.34 -10.45
C ASN A 192 2.55 18.81 -10.49
N PHE A 193 1.84 19.64 -9.74
CA PHE A 193 2.08 21.08 -9.67
C PHE A 193 2.54 21.49 -8.28
N ILE A 194 3.47 22.43 -8.22
CA ILE A 194 3.94 23.10 -7.01
C ILE A 194 3.68 24.58 -7.21
N ASN A 195 2.94 25.23 -6.30
CA ASN A 195 2.62 26.66 -6.43
C ASN A 195 2.00 27.04 -7.80
N ASN A 196 1.19 26.13 -8.37
CA ASN A 196 0.57 26.22 -9.70
C ASN A 196 1.52 26.11 -10.91
N GLU A 197 2.80 25.82 -10.71
CA GLU A 197 3.74 25.51 -11.78
C GLU A 197 3.92 24.00 -11.92
N SER A 198 3.97 23.52 -13.17
CA SER A 198 4.22 22.10 -13.45
C SER A 198 5.61 21.73 -12.96
N ASN A 199 5.69 20.76 -12.05
CA ASN A 199 6.97 20.33 -11.50
C ASN A 199 7.72 19.39 -12.45
N ASN A 200 7.00 18.66 -13.31
CA ASN A 200 7.56 17.72 -14.29
C ASN A 200 6.78 17.77 -15.61
N GLU A 201 7.27 17.05 -16.62
CA GLU A 201 6.49 16.71 -17.81
C GLU A 201 5.35 15.76 -17.46
N GLU A 202 4.19 15.98 -18.10
CA GLU A 202 3.01 15.15 -17.95
C GLU A 202 3.30 13.68 -18.30
N GLN A 203 3.00 12.79 -17.36
CA GLN A 203 3.16 11.36 -17.53
C GLN A 203 1.96 10.79 -18.29
N ILE A 204 2.16 10.39 -19.54
CA ILE A 204 1.09 9.89 -20.41
C ILE A 204 1.05 8.36 -20.44
N VAL A 205 -0.14 7.80 -20.19
CA VAL A 205 -0.44 6.38 -20.42
C VAL A 205 -1.50 6.26 -21.52
N LYS A 206 -1.12 5.66 -22.65
CA LYS A 206 -2.03 5.38 -23.77
C LYS A 206 -2.97 4.22 -23.44
N LYS A 207 -4.20 4.25 -24.00
CA LYS A 207 -5.23 3.22 -23.76
C LYS A 207 -4.74 1.80 -24.04
N GLU A 208 -3.94 1.62 -25.10
CA GLU A 208 -3.33 0.33 -25.46
C GLU A 208 -2.50 -0.30 -24.32
N LEU A 209 -1.96 0.52 -23.40
CA LEU A 209 -1.14 0.08 -22.27
C LEU A 209 -1.94 -0.17 -20.99
N PHE A 210 -3.24 0.17 -20.93
CA PHE A 210 -4.03 0.05 -19.69
C PHE A 210 -4.04 -1.38 -19.14
N LYS A 211 -4.11 -2.37 -20.04
CA LYS A 211 -4.10 -3.80 -19.65
C LYS A 211 -2.83 -4.21 -18.89
N ASN A 212 -1.70 -3.52 -19.09
CA ASN A 212 -0.45 -3.82 -18.41
C ASN A 212 -0.48 -3.49 -16.91
N PHE A 213 -1.43 -2.64 -16.50
CA PHE A 213 -1.61 -2.27 -15.09
C PHE A 213 -2.68 -3.10 -14.39
N ILE A 214 -3.48 -3.86 -15.14
CA ILE A 214 -4.58 -4.66 -14.64
C ILE A 214 -4.04 -6.01 -14.14
N VAL A 215 -4.06 -6.19 -12.82
CA VAL A 215 -3.72 -7.46 -12.16
C VAL A 215 -4.95 -8.14 -11.57
N ASP A 216 -4.92 -9.48 -11.56
CA ASP A 216 -5.82 -10.30 -10.76
C ASP A 216 -5.55 -10.07 -9.27
N THR A 217 -6.56 -10.27 -8.40
CA THR A 217 -6.37 -10.10 -6.95
C THR A 217 -5.21 -10.98 -6.48
N PRO A 218 -4.11 -10.40 -5.99
CA PRO A 218 -2.94 -11.18 -5.61
C PRO A 218 -3.28 -12.10 -4.44
N GLU A 219 -2.98 -13.39 -4.59
CA GLU A 219 -2.98 -14.32 -3.48
C GLU A 219 -1.83 -13.96 -2.53
N LEU A 220 -2.09 -14.04 -1.23
CA LEU A 220 -1.08 -13.83 -0.21
C LEU A 220 -0.57 -15.19 0.26
N ASN A 221 0.71 -15.24 0.63
CA ASN A 221 1.26 -16.41 1.31
C ASN A 221 0.37 -16.78 2.50
N SER A 222 0.00 -18.06 2.56
CA SER A 222 -0.73 -18.64 3.68
C SER A 222 0.03 -18.42 4.98
N ILE A 223 -0.71 -18.23 6.07
CA ILE A 223 -0.14 -18.29 7.42
C ILE A 223 -0.39 -19.70 7.95
N ILE A 224 0.63 -20.32 8.54
CA ILE A 224 0.50 -21.61 9.20
C ILE A 224 0.54 -21.37 10.71
N ASP A 225 -0.57 -21.64 11.39
CA ASP A 225 -0.63 -21.70 12.84
C ASP A 225 -0.56 -23.17 13.28
N LYS A 226 0.61 -23.57 13.80
CA LYS A 226 0.90 -24.96 14.15
C LYS A 226 0.16 -25.44 15.41
N GLN A 227 -0.42 -24.52 16.19
CA GLN A 227 -1.04 -24.82 17.48
C GLN A 227 -2.41 -24.12 17.63
N ALA A 228 -3.12 -23.91 16.53
CA ALA A 228 -4.43 -23.28 16.55
C ALA A 228 -5.41 -24.10 17.40
N GLU A 229 -6.03 -23.45 18.40
CA GLU A 229 -7.11 -24.03 19.18
C GLU A 229 -8.47 -23.71 18.52
N ILE A 230 -9.19 -24.75 18.11
CA ILE A 230 -10.51 -24.62 17.51
C ILE A 230 -11.54 -25.31 18.39
N GLU A 231 -12.57 -24.56 18.79
CA GLU A 231 -13.79 -25.15 19.36
C GLU A 231 -14.69 -25.64 18.23
N ILE A 232 -15.09 -26.90 18.26
CA ILE A 232 -15.98 -27.46 17.23
C ILE A 232 -17.43 -27.05 17.49
N ILE A 233 -18.09 -26.52 16.46
CA ILE A 233 -19.53 -26.22 16.50
C ILE A 233 -20.31 -27.36 15.84
N SER A 234 -19.91 -27.74 14.62
CA SER A 234 -20.62 -28.73 13.82
C SER A 234 -19.64 -29.54 12.97
N PRO A 235 -19.37 -30.81 13.34
CA PRO A 235 -18.59 -31.72 12.51
C PRO A 235 -19.43 -32.26 11.36
N VAL A 236 -18.77 -32.66 10.27
CA VAL A 236 -19.44 -33.33 9.15
C VAL A 236 -19.24 -34.83 9.28
N LEU A 237 -20.33 -35.54 9.59
CA LEU A 237 -20.34 -36.99 9.79
C LEU A 237 -20.62 -37.76 8.49
N ASP A 238 -21.34 -37.13 7.57
CA ASP A 238 -21.73 -37.70 6.29
C ASP A 238 -20.55 -37.66 5.30
N LYS A 239 -20.17 -38.80 4.75
CA LYS A 239 -19.02 -38.94 3.83
C LYS A 239 -19.33 -38.42 2.43
N ASP A 240 -20.60 -38.43 2.05
CA ASP A 240 -21.04 -38.20 0.67
C ASP A 240 -21.48 -36.76 0.44
N LYS A 241 -21.40 -35.91 1.47
CA LYS A 241 -21.81 -34.51 1.39
C LYS A 241 -20.63 -33.54 1.42
N PRO A 242 -20.62 -32.52 0.54
CA PRO A 242 -19.54 -31.53 0.45
C PRO A 242 -19.62 -30.47 1.55
N TYR A 243 -20.18 -30.80 2.72
CA TYR A 243 -20.30 -29.84 3.81
C TYR A 243 -18.93 -29.50 4.39
N LYS A 244 -18.78 -28.24 4.77
CA LYS A 244 -17.61 -27.75 5.49
C LYS A 244 -17.88 -27.77 6.99
N TRP A 245 -16.85 -28.08 7.76
CA TRP A 245 -16.96 -28.15 9.21
C TRP A 245 -17.09 -26.73 9.77
N LYS A 246 -17.84 -26.56 10.87
CA LYS A 246 -17.94 -25.26 11.55
C LYS A 246 -17.26 -25.32 12.90
N GLY A 247 -16.46 -24.30 13.21
CA GLY A 247 -15.78 -24.16 14.50
C GLY A 247 -15.64 -22.70 14.91
N LYS A 248 -15.04 -22.45 16.07
CA LYS A 248 -14.63 -21.13 16.55
C LYS A 248 -13.13 -21.05 16.70
N LEU A 249 -12.53 -20.02 16.12
CA LEU A 249 -11.15 -19.62 16.35
C LEU A 249 -11.15 -18.29 17.08
N ASN A 250 -10.56 -18.23 18.28
CA ASN A 250 -10.54 -17.03 19.13
C ASN A 250 -11.95 -16.42 19.32
N GLY A 251 -12.95 -17.28 19.54
CA GLY A 251 -14.34 -16.90 19.73
C GLY A 251 -15.12 -16.51 18.47
N LYS A 252 -14.47 -16.42 17.30
CA LYS A 252 -15.11 -16.10 16.01
C LYS A 252 -15.47 -17.37 15.25
N ASP A 253 -16.70 -17.44 14.74
CA ASP A 253 -17.16 -18.54 13.90
C ASP A 253 -16.38 -18.59 12.59
N ILE A 254 -15.88 -19.78 12.25
CA ILE A 254 -15.14 -20.05 11.01
C ILE A 254 -15.68 -21.31 10.32
N THR A 255 -15.52 -21.34 9.01
CA THR A 255 -15.80 -22.51 8.18
C THR A 255 -14.47 -23.17 7.80
N ILE A 256 -14.36 -24.45 8.10
CA ILE A 256 -13.10 -25.22 8.06
C ILE A 256 -13.19 -26.25 6.94
N ASN A 257 -12.16 -26.25 6.09
CA ASN A 257 -11.90 -27.32 5.13
C ASN A 257 -11.08 -28.39 5.86
N MET A 258 -11.71 -29.53 6.15
CA MET A 258 -11.05 -30.65 6.84
C MET A 258 -10.12 -31.40 5.88
N LYS A 259 -8.81 -31.20 6.00
CA LYS A 259 -7.77 -31.94 5.24
C LYS A 259 -7.05 -33.00 6.09
N SER A 260 -7.18 -32.99 7.41
CA SER A 260 -6.71 -34.10 8.26
C SER A 260 -7.58 -35.33 8.04
N ASN A 261 -7.09 -36.24 7.19
CA ASN A 261 -7.79 -37.48 6.85
C ASN A 261 -7.89 -38.42 8.07
N ILE A 262 -6.88 -38.44 8.94
CA ILE A 262 -6.87 -39.24 10.16
C ILE A 262 -8.00 -38.77 11.09
N PHE A 263 -7.99 -37.49 11.48
CA PHE A 263 -9.01 -36.95 12.37
C PHE A 263 -10.42 -37.05 11.78
N LYS A 264 -10.57 -36.76 10.48
CA LYS A 264 -11.84 -36.94 9.76
C LYS A 264 -12.36 -38.37 9.88
N SER A 265 -11.50 -39.38 9.72
CA SER A 265 -11.86 -40.79 9.82
C SER A 265 -12.22 -41.21 11.25
N GLU A 266 -11.49 -40.71 12.25
CA GLU A 266 -11.77 -40.95 13.67
C GLU A 266 -13.14 -40.41 14.10
N VAL A 267 -13.51 -39.23 13.59
CA VAL A 267 -14.83 -38.65 13.83
C VAL A 267 -15.93 -39.44 13.12
N GLN A 268 -15.75 -39.73 11.83
CA GLN A 268 -16.77 -40.40 11.02
C GLN A 268 -17.00 -41.86 11.42
N SER A 269 -15.99 -42.52 12.01
CA SER A 269 -16.14 -43.84 12.62
C SER A 269 -16.76 -43.80 14.03
N GLY A 270 -16.98 -42.61 14.59
CA GLY A 270 -17.56 -42.42 15.91
C GLY A 270 -16.60 -42.66 17.07
N ARG A 271 -15.30 -42.85 16.81
CA ARG A 271 -14.25 -42.97 17.84
C ARG A 271 -14.06 -41.64 18.58
N ILE A 272 -14.15 -40.52 17.87
CA ILE A 272 -14.20 -39.18 18.45
C ILE A 272 -15.65 -38.69 18.48
N LYS A 273 -16.17 -38.47 19.68
CA LYS A 273 -17.52 -37.91 19.90
C LYS A 273 -17.42 -36.51 20.47
N PHE A 274 -18.09 -35.57 19.81
CA PHE A 274 -18.12 -34.16 20.21
C PHE A 274 -19.19 -33.89 21.26
N LYS A 275 -18.85 -33.03 22.22
CA LYS A 275 -19.75 -32.45 23.20
C LYS A 275 -19.66 -30.93 23.12
N LYS A 276 -20.59 -30.22 23.76
CA LYS A 276 -20.52 -28.77 23.87
C LYS A 276 -19.18 -28.36 24.49
N GLY A 277 -18.46 -27.44 23.86
CA GLY A 277 -17.14 -26.99 24.30
C GLY A 277 -15.99 -27.93 23.95
N SER A 278 -16.20 -28.95 23.13
CA SER A 278 -15.10 -29.76 22.59
C SER A 278 -14.17 -28.91 21.72
N LYS A 279 -12.87 -29.12 21.87
CA LYS A 279 -11.82 -28.39 21.17
C LYS A 279 -10.80 -29.33 20.56
N PHE A 280 -9.99 -28.82 19.65
CA PHE A 280 -8.79 -29.50 19.20
C PHE A 280 -7.66 -28.51 18.93
N ILE A 281 -6.43 -28.96 19.16
CA ILE A 281 -5.20 -28.26 18.80
C ILE A 281 -4.72 -28.82 17.47
N CYS A 282 -4.52 -27.95 16.51
CA CYS A 282 -4.28 -28.35 15.12
C CYS A 282 -3.24 -27.49 14.42
N ASN A 283 -2.76 -28.03 13.31
CA ASN A 283 -2.05 -27.27 12.30
C ASN A 283 -3.05 -26.67 11.31
N LEU A 284 -3.24 -25.35 11.37
CA LEU A 284 -4.21 -24.62 10.59
C LEU A 284 -3.52 -23.73 9.55
N GLU A 285 -3.78 -24.00 8.28
CA GLU A 285 -3.38 -23.12 7.18
C GLU A 285 -4.49 -22.09 6.93
N ILE A 286 -4.13 -20.81 7.09
CA ILE A 286 -5.02 -19.67 6.84
C ILE A 286 -4.65 -19.08 5.48
N LYS A 287 -5.47 -19.40 4.47
CA LYS A 287 -5.32 -18.82 3.14
C LYS A 287 -5.94 -17.44 3.10
N ARG A 288 -5.28 -16.51 2.43
CA ARG A 288 -5.69 -15.11 2.38
C ARG A 288 -5.40 -14.52 1.01
N LYS A 289 -6.17 -13.50 0.65
CA LYS A 289 -5.94 -12.69 -0.54
C LYS A 289 -6.24 -11.24 -0.20
N TYR A 290 -5.82 -10.33 -1.07
CA TYR A 290 -6.36 -8.99 -1.02
C TYR A 290 -7.78 -8.94 -1.58
N ASP A 291 -8.64 -8.16 -0.93
CA ASP A 291 -9.91 -7.77 -1.51
C ASP A 291 -9.72 -6.63 -2.54
N ALA A 292 -10.81 -6.18 -3.15
CA ALA A 292 -10.79 -5.10 -4.13
C ALA A 292 -10.26 -3.77 -3.55
N ASN A 293 -10.25 -3.59 -2.23
CA ASN A 293 -9.73 -2.39 -1.57
C ASN A 293 -8.26 -2.53 -1.13
N GLY A 294 -7.62 -3.67 -1.43
CA GLY A 294 -6.27 -3.94 -0.95
C GLY A 294 -6.20 -4.27 0.54
N ASN A 295 -7.31 -4.71 1.16
CA ASN A 295 -7.31 -5.24 2.53
C ASN A 295 -7.15 -6.76 2.53
N ILE A 296 -6.53 -7.30 3.59
CA ILE A 296 -6.38 -8.75 3.74
C ILE A 296 -7.72 -9.37 4.06
N LYS A 297 -8.18 -10.29 3.21
CA LYS A 297 -9.35 -11.12 3.42
C LYS A 297 -8.93 -12.58 3.51
N VAL A 298 -9.34 -13.24 4.59
CA VAL A 298 -9.20 -14.70 4.71
C VAL A 298 -10.15 -15.37 3.70
N THR A 299 -9.62 -16.34 2.96
CA THR A 299 -10.34 -17.08 1.91
C THR A 299 -10.70 -18.49 2.36
N SER A 300 -9.83 -19.13 3.14
CA SER A 300 -10.13 -20.42 3.74
C SER A 300 -9.32 -20.67 5.01
N TYR A 301 -9.85 -21.59 5.80
CA TYR A 301 -9.20 -22.23 6.93
C TYR A 301 -9.07 -23.71 6.59
N ASP A 302 -7.86 -24.14 6.29
CA ASP A 302 -7.55 -25.50 5.89
C ASP A 302 -6.90 -26.22 7.08
N LEU A 303 -7.63 -27.15 7.70
CA LEU A 303 -7.13 -27.93 8.82
C LEU A 303 -6.30 -29.09 8.30
N LEU A 304 -4.99 -29.00 8.45
CA LEU A 304 -4.04 -29.96 7.89
C LEU A 304 -3.93 -31.22 8.76
N ASN A 305 -3.73 -31.04 10.06
CA ASN A 305 -3.52 -32.12 11.03
C ASN A 305 -4.14 -31.74 12.38
N VAL A 306 -4.60 -32.72 13.15
CA VAL A 306 -5.02 -32.52 14.54
C VAL A 306 -4.02 -33.24 15.44
N TRP A 307 -3.40 -32.51 16.35
CA TRP A 307 -2.47 -33.08 17.33
C TRP A 307 -3.25 -33.65 18.51
N LYS A 308 -4.22 -32.89 19.00
CA LYS A 308 -4.90 -33.16 20.27
C LYS A 308 -6.36 -32.81 20.20
N TYR A 309 -7.20 -33.71 20.69
CA TYR A 309 -8.62 -33.49 20.94
C TYR A 309 -8.89 -33.32 22.44
N ILE A 310 -9.71 -32.34 22.80
CA ILE A 310 -10.03 -31.96 24.18
C ILE A 310 -11.55 -31.93 24.34
N SER A 311 -12.06 -32.62 25.36
CA SER A 311 -13.48 -32.62 25.71
C SER A 311 -13.64 -32.61 27.23
N GLY A 312 -13.91 -31.44 27.79
CA GLY A 312 -13.92 -31.24 29.24
C GLY A 312 -12.52 -31.46 29.81
N LYS A 313 -12.36 -32.42 30.74
CA LYS A 313 -11.06 -32.81 31.31
C LYS A 313 -10.33 -33.90 30.53
N LYS A 314 -10.98 -34.51 29.52
CA LYS A 314 -10.38 -35.59 28.74
C LYS A 314 -9.59 -35.01 27.58
N GLU A 315 -8.37 -35.50 27.43
CA GLU A 315 -7.48 -35.18 26.34
C GLU A 315 -7.09 -36.46 25.59
N VAL A 316 -7.07 -36.40 24.26
CA VAL A 316 -6.71 -37.53 23.41
C VAL A 316 -5.70 -37.02 22.39
N ILE A 317 -4.52 -37.64 22.35
CA ILE A 317 -3.52 -37.41 21.31
C ILE A 317 -4.01 -38.13 20.05
N ILE A 318 -4.06 -37.42 18.93
CA ILE A 318 -4.52 -37.94 17.64
C ILE A 318 -3.33 -38.21 16.73
N GLU A 319 -2.41 -37.26 16.66
CA GLU A 319 -1.18 -37.32 15.87
C GLU A 319 -0.03 -36.74 16.71
N ASP A 320 1.18 -37.26 16.54
CA ASP A 320 2.39 -36.73 17.21
C ASP A 320 2.81 -35.40 16.58
N LEU A 321 3.26 -34.46 17.42
CA LEU A 321 3.59 -33.06 17.09
C LEU A 321 4.88 -32.89 16.27
#